data_AF-A0A8S0VZC0-F1
#
_entry.id   AF-A0A8S0VZC0-F1
#
_cell.length_a   1.000
_cell.length_b   1.000
_cell.length_c   1.000
_cell.angle_alpha   90.00
_cell.angle_beta   90.00
_cell.angle_gamma   90.00
#
_symmetry.space_group_name_H-M   'P 1'
#
loop_
_entity.id
_entity.type
_entity.pdbx_description
1 polymer ?
#
loop_
_entity_poly.entity_id
_entity_poly.type
_entity_poly.pdbx_seq_one_letter_code
_entity_poly.pdbx_strand_id
1 'polypeptide(L)'
;MGWFDDNDPMGAEAEAFAEETYELYVKPFVEDSGRKFTDPTPANTTPMKRVERPESEWGETKWPKSKLKSATLIPKGRAKSEYLLTDKDMLPLSYCKKKNSQGYNCMKMYNKCEVERRAWEKYGGLNGLGAALRDHANGVKPAPSSSSPKKTKSSVSKSTTSAKANIVGTSNGKVAIPHAPAPPF
;
A
#
# COMPACT_ATOMS: atom_id res chain seq x y z
N MET A 1 4.63 60.23 8.87
CA MET A 1 3.50 59.60 8.16
C MET A 1 4.05 58.34 7.51
N GLY A 2 3.79 57.12 7.95
CA GLY A 2 2.59 56.52 8.52
C GLY A 2 2.10 55.43 7.55
N TRP A 3 1.50 54.36 8.07
CA TRP A 3 0.73 53.31 7.35
C TRP A 3 1.45 51.98 7.04
N PHE A 4 2.03 51.35 8.06
CA PHE A 4 2.10 49.88 8.12
C PHE A 4 1.73 49.46 9.55
N ASP A 5 0.43 49.52 9.82
CA ASP A 5 -0.21 49.00 11.04
C ASP A 5 -1.20 47.92 10.57
N ASP A 6 -0.66 46.85 9.96
CA ASP A 6 -1.42 45.65 9.59
C ASP A 6 -1.10 44.54 10.59
N ASN A 7 -1.51 44.79 11.83
CA ASN A 7 -1.64 43.79 12.87
C ASN A 7 -3.08 43.27 12.84
N ASP A 8 -3.50 42.70 11.72
CA ASP A 8 -4.78 42.00 11.61
C ASP A 8 -4.62 40.61 12.27
N PRO A 9 -5.36 40.31 13.36
CA PRO A 9 -5.40 38.98 13.95
C PRO A 9 -6.30 38.07 13.10
N MET A 10 -5.99 37.93 11.81
CA MET A 10 -6.74 37.10 10.85
C MET A 10 -6.41 35.60 11.00
N GLY A 11 -6.14 35.13 12.22
CA GLY A 11 -5.62 33.79 12.51
C GLY A 11 -6.55 32.87 13.29
N ALA A 12 -7.53 33.39 14.03
CA ALA A 12 -8.34 32.57 14.94
C ALA A 12 -9.63 32.04 14.30
N GLU A 13 -10.27 32.79 13.41
CA GLU A 13 -11.55 32.35 12.80
C GLU A 13 -11.34 31.36 11.64
N ALA A 14 -10.19 31.38 10.98
CA ALA A 14 -9.88 30.44 9.89
C ALA A 14 -9.70 28.99 10.38
N GLU A 15 -9.21 28.79 11.61
CA GLU A 15 -9.10 27.45 12.20
C GLU A 15 -10.47 26.88 12.60
N ALA A 16 -11.36 27.70 13.16
CA ALA A 16 -12.71 27.27 13.55
C ALA A 16 -13.55 26.83 12.35
N PHE A 17 -13.46 27.56 11.23
CA PHE A 17 -14.16 27.20 9.98
C PHE A 17 -13.62 25.89 9.36
N ALA A 18 -12.32 25.61 9.52
CA ALA A 18 -11.73 24.36 9.05
C ALA A 18 -12.18 23.15 9.90
N GLU A 19 -12.36 23.31 11.20
CA GLU A 19 -12.88 22.22 12.05
C GLU A 19 -14.38 21.96 11.85
N GLU A 20 -15.19 23.01 11.70
CA GLU A 20 -16.64 22.88 11.50
C GLU A 20 -16.99 22.28 10.12
N THR A 21 -16.28 22.70 9.06
CA THR A 21 -16.45 22.08 7.73
C THR A 21 -15.93 20.64 7.69
N TYR A 22 -14.90 20.29 8.46
CA TYR A 22 -14.45 18.91 8.57
C TYR A 22 -15.48 18.04 9.29
N GLU A 23 -16.10 18.52 10.38
CA GLU A 23 -17.16 17.77 11.05
C GLU A 23 -18.40 17.60 10.16
N LEU A 24 -18.89 18.66 9.51
CA LEU A 24 -20.15 18.60 8.76
C LEU A 24 -20.04 17.82 7.44
N TYR A 25 -18.88 17.85 6.77
CA TYR A 25 -18.68 17.16 5.49
C TYR A 25 -18.04 15.77 5.63
N VAL A 26 -17.35 15.47 6.73
CA VAL A 26 -16.71 14.16 6.95
C VAL A 26 -17.54 13.24 7.86
N LYS A 27 -18.23 13.74 8.91
CA LYS A 27 -19.00 12.87 9.84
C LYS A 27 -20.11 12.04 9.18
N PRO A 28 -21.01 12.57 8.33
CA PRO A 28 -22.13 11.77 7.84
C PRO A 28 -21.69 10.67 6.86
N PHE A 29 -20.47 10.73 6.33
CA PHE A 29 -19.92 9.68 5.46
C PHE A 29 -19.22 8.55 6.24
N VAL A 30 -18.97 8.75 7.53
CA VAL A 30 -18.30 7.76 8.40
C VAL A 30 -19.31 6.79 9.00
N GLU A 31 -20.57 7.18 9.21
CA GLU A 31 -21.56 6.34 9.91
C GLU A 31 -21.99 5.10 9.12
N ASP A 32 -22.11 5.18 7.79
CA ASP A 32 -22.50 4.02 6.97
C ASP A 32 -21.30 3.06 6.69
N SER A 33 -20.08 3.46 7.05
CA SER A 33 -18.84 2.70 6.80
C SER A 33 -18.19 2.10 8.04
N GLY A 34 -18.87 2.15 9.21
CA GLY A 34 -18.39 1.58 10.48
C GLY A 34 -18.14 0.06 10.48
N ARG A 35 -18.54 -0.64 9.41
CA ARG A 35 -18.18 -2.05 9.22
C ARG A 35 -16.72 -2.15 8.80
N LYS A 36 -15.87 -2.56 9.75
CA LYS A 36 -14.52 -3.02 9.44
C LYS A 36 -14.62 -4.33 8.66
N PHE A 37 -14.01 -4.36 7.49
CA PHE A 37 -13.84 -5.56 6.69
C PHE A 37 -12.45 -6.12 6.90
N THR A 38 -12.34 -7.44 6.89
CA THR A 38 -11.08 -8.17 6.83
C THR A 38 -11.13 -9.07 5.60
N ASP A 39 -10.02 -9.15 4.86
CA ASP A 39 -9.95 -10.09 3.75
C ASP A 39 -9.83 -11.52 4.34
N PRO A 40 -10.48 -12.53 3.75
CA PRO A 40 -10.35 -13.90 4.23
C PRO A 40 -8.89 -14.35 4.12
N THR A 41 -8.25 -14.59 5.26
CA THR A 41 -6.88 -15.09 5.34
C THR A 41 -6.89 -16.55 4.88
N PRO A 42 -6.18 -16.91 3.80
CA PRO A 42 -6.12 -18.30 3.37
C PRO A 42 -5.44 -19.13 4.46
N ALA A 43 -5.92 -20.35 4.71
CA ALA A 43 -5.41 -21.25 5.75
C ALA A 43 -3.90 -21.55 5.63
N ASN A 44 -3.31 -21.33 4.45
CA ASN A 44 -1.89 -21.49 4.18
C ASN A 44 -1.17 -20.13 4.02
N THR A 45 -1.44 -19.19 4.93
CA THR A 45 -0.73 -17.90 4.95
C THR A 45 0.63 -18.10 5.60
N THR A 46 1.68 -18.03 4.81
CA THR A 46 3.05 -18.03 5.32
C THR A 46 3.25 -16.84 6.26
N PRO A 47 3.90 -17.04 7.43
CA PRO A 47 4.23 -15.93 8.31
C PRO A 47 5.06 -14.88 7.56
N MET A 48 4.87 -13.60 7.92
CA MET A 48 5.53 -12.50 7.23
C MET A 48 7.06 -12.67 7.29
N LYS A 49 7.71 -12.67 6.13
CA LYS A 49 9.17 -12.84 6.04
C LYS A 49 9.83 -11.57 6.56
N ARG A 50 10.53 -11.69 7.68
CA ARG A 50 11.38 -10.64 8.25
C ARG A 50 12.55 -10.33 7.31
N VAL A 51 12.84 -9.05 7.12
CA VAL A 51 13.99 -8.59 6.33
C VAL A 51 15.13 -8.31 7.30
N GLU A 52 16.16 -9.17 7.30
CA GLU A 52 17.34 -8.98 8.14
C GLU A 52 18.18 -7.80 7.62
N ARG A 53 18.33 -6.76 8.44
CA ARG A 53 19.26 -5.65 8.23
C ARG A 53 20.05 -5.40 9.51
N PRO A 54 21.28 -4.88 9.43
CA PRO A 54 22.10 -4.60 10.61
C PRO A 54 21.46 -3.52 11.53
N GLU A 55 20.67 -2.61 10.95
CA GLU A 55 19.98 -1.54 11.69
C GLU A 55 18.60 -1.96 12.25
N SER A 56 18.18 -3.22 12.02
CA SER A 56 16.85 -3.69 12.42
C SER A 56 16.79 -4.03 13.91
N GLU A 57 15.80 -3.45 14.58
CA GLU A 57 15.47 -3.76 15.97
C GLU A 57 14.17 -4.56 16.03
N TRP A 58 14.24 -5.82 16.48
CA TRP A 58 13.09 -6.73 16.50
C TRP A 58 12.30 -6.74 17.82
N GLY A 59 12.74 -5.96 18.81
CA GLY A 59 12.07 -5.89 20.12
C GLY A 59 10.87 -4.94 20.06
N GLU A 60 9.65 -5.48 20.18
CA GLU A 60 8.41 -4.68 20.20
C GLU A 60 8.42 -3.59 21.30
N THR A 61 9.05 -3.89 22.45
CA THR A 61 9.20 -2.94 23.56
C THR A 61 10.07 -1.73 23.21
N LYS A 62 10.97 -1.87 22.22
CA LYS A 62 11.84 -0.78 21.77
C LYS A 62 11.19 0.09 20.71
N TRP A 63 10.09 -0.38 20.10
CA TRP A 63 9.44 0.40 19.07
C TRP A 63 8.73 1.61 19.67
N PRO A 64 8.92 2.81 19.08
CA PRO A 64 8.23 3.99 19.56
C PRO A 64 6.73 3.80 19.39
N LYS A 65 5.94 4.41 20.28
CA LYS A 65 4.51 4.53 20.04
C LYS A 65 4.29 5.31 18.75
N SER A 66 3.37 4.83 17.90
CA SER A 66 3.01 5.53 16.66
C SER A 66 2.60 6.97 16.98
N LYS A 67 3.23 7.95 16.34
CA LYS A 67 2.87 9.37 16.48
C LYS A 67 1.57 9.73 15.73
N LEU A 68 1.06 8.78 14.93
CA LEU A 68 -0.11 8.94 14.08
C LEU A 68 -1.39 8.81 14.90
N LYS A 69 -2.39 9.64 14.57
CA LYS A 69 -3.74 9.52 15.12
C LYS A 69 -4.35 8.20 14.64
N SER A 70 -4.95 7.42 15.55
CA SER A 70 -5.59 6.13 15.25
C SER A 70 -6.78 6.25 14.28
N ALA A 71 -7.31 7.45 14.10
CA ALA A 71 -8.38 7.74 13.14
C ALA A 71 -7.88 8.01 11.71
N THR A 72 -6.58 8.15 11.50
CA THR A 72 -6.04 8.45 10.16
C THR A 72 -6.09 7.21 9.28
N LEU A 73 -6.86 7.30 8.18
CA LEU A 73 -6.96 6.24 7.18
C LEU A 73 -6.05 6.51 5.98
N ILE A 74 -5.47 5.45 5.41
CA ILE A 74 -4.59 5.51 4.23
C ILE A 74 -5.11 4.57 3.14
N PRO A 75 -5.17 4.98 1.86
CA PRO A 75 -5.59 4.10 0.79
C PRO A 75 -4.56 3.01 0.51
N LYS A 76 -5.04 1.84 0.07
CA LYS A 76 -4.23 0.66 -0.26
C LYS A 76 -2.94 0.97 -1.03
N GLY A 77 -3.04 1.78 -2.10
CA GLY A 77 -1.91 2.13 -2.96
C GLY A 77 -0.81 2.88 -2.23
N ARG A 78 -1.19 3.87 -1.39
CA ARG A 78 -0.25 4.66 -0.59
C ARG A 78 0.41 3.83 0.49
N ALA A 79 -0.34 2.94 1.15
CA ALA A 79 0.22 2.02 2.12
C ALA A 79 1.35 1.15 1.53
N LYS A 80 1.16 0.63 0.31
CA LYS A 80 2.18 -0.16 -0.38
C LYS A 80 3.43 0.66 -0.73
N SER A 81 3.25 1.88 -1.24
CA SER A 81 4.38 2.72 -1.66
C SER A 81 5.14 3.34 -0.49
N GLU A 82 4.45 3.81 0.54
CA GLU A 82 5.06 4.51 1.69
C GLU A 82 5.69 3.56 2.70
N TYR A 83 5.14 2.35 2.85
CA TYR A 83 5.61 1.38 3.85
C TYR A 83 6.25 0.13 3.22
N LEU A 84 6.39 0.08 1.90
CA LEU A 84 6.95 -1.05 1.14
C LEU A 84 6.29 -2.41 1.49
N LEU A 85 5.01 -2.37 1.84
CA LEU A 85 4.23 -3.57 2.17
C LEU A 85 3.75 -4.27 0.90
N THR A 86 3.69 -5.60 0.96
CA THR A 86 3.06 -6.40 -0.09
C THR A 86 1.59 -6.59 0.19
N ASP A 87 0.82 -7.01 -0.82
CA ASP A 87 -0.61 -7.30 -0.63
C ASP A 87 -0.84 -8.39 0.41
N LYS A 88 0.09 -9.35 0.55
CA LYS A 88 0.02 -10.43 1.55
C LYS A 88 0.15 -9.90 2.97
N ASP A 89 1.05 -8.94 3.18
CA ASP A 89 1.31 -8.34 4.49
C ASP A 89 0.10 -7.54 5.00
N MET A 90 -0.74 -7.07 4.07
CA MET A 90 -1.93 -6.27 4.34
C MET A 90 -3.23 -7.08 4.46
N LEU A 91 -3.23 -8.37 4.10
CA LEU A 91 -4.39 -9.26 4.26
C LEU A 91 -4.94 -9.29 5.69
N PRO A 92 -4.11 -9.44 6.75
CA PRO A 92 -4.62 -9.52 8.12
C PRO A 92 -5.08 -8.17 8.67
N LEU A 93 -4.92 -7.07 7.94
CA LEU A 93 -5.31 -5.75 8.40
C LEU A 93 -6.80 -5.48 8.15
N SER A 94 -7.41 -4.81 9.12
CA SER A 94 -8.77 -4.32 8.97
C SER A 94 -8.81 -3.12 8.03
N TYR A 95 -9.84 -3.04 7.19
CA TYR A 95 -10.04 -1.92 6.28
C TYR A 95 -11.51 -1.49 6.23
N CYS A 96 -11.71 -0.22 5.90
CA CYS A 96 -13.01 0.34 5.56
C CYS A 96 -13.10 0.51 4.04
N LYS A 97 -14.30 0.36 3.49
CA LYS A 97 -14.56 0.66 2.07
C LYS A 97 -15.06 2.09 1.97
N LYS A 98 -14.42 2.91 1.13
CA LYS A 98 -14.85 4.27 0.83
C LYS A 98 -15.19 4.39 -0.66
N LYS A 99 -16.23 5.17 -0.98
CA LYS A 99 -16.53 5.55 -2.36
C LYS A 99 -15.39 6.40 -2.91
N ASN A 100 -14.97 6.11 -4.14
CA ASN A 100 -14.07 6.99 -4.87
C ASN A 100 -14.84 8.27 -5.28
N SER A 101 -14.13 9.30 -5.75
CA SER A 101 -14.72 10.53 -6.33
C SER A 101 -15.72 10.25 -7.45
N GLN A 102 -15.55 9.13 -8.16
CA GLN A 102 -16.46 8.65 -9.20
C GLN A 102 -17.66 7.84 -8.68
N GLY A 103 -17.85 7.76 -7.35
CA GLY A 103 -18.99 7.05 -6.73
C GLY A 103 -18.82 5.54 -6.57
N TYR A 104 -17.76 4.93 -7.13
CA TYR A 104 -17.52 3.49 -7.00
C TYR A 104 -17.04 3.09 -5.59
N ASN A 105 -17.66 2.07 -5.00
CA ASN A 105 -17.33 1.47 -3.69
C ASN A 105 -16.07 0.58 -3.72
N CYS A 106 -14.97 1.06 -4.30
CA CYS A 106 -13.80 0.22 -4.57
C CYS A 106 -12.55 0.54 -3.74
N MET A 107 -12.53 1.65 -2.99
CA MET A 107 -11.30 2.06 -2.31
C MET A 107 -11.22 1.44 -0.91
N LYS A 108 -10.23 0.54 -0.71
CA LYS A 108 -9.87 0.01 0.61
C LYS A 108 -9.01 1.03 1.35
N MET A 109 -9.49 1.46 2.51
CA MET A 109 -8.85 2.41 3.40
C MET A 109 -8.41 1.67 4.67
N TYR A 110 -7.11 1.66 4.95
CA TYR A 110 -6.52 0.97 6.08
C TYR A 110 -6.19 1.96 7.20
N ASN A 111 -6.16 1.48 8.44
CA ASN A 111 -5.69 2.32 9.54
C ASN A 111 -4.17 2.52 9.42
N LYS A 112 -3.74 3.79 9.34
CA LYS A 112 -2.32 4.13 9.15
C LYS A 112 -1.44 3.63 10.31
N CYS A 113 -1.97 3.61 11.54
CA CYS A 113 -1.27 3.08 12.71
C CYS A 113 -1.01 1.57 12.60
N GLU A 114 -2.00 0.80 12.16
CA GLU A 114 -1.87 -0.66 11.98
C GLU A 114 -0.91 -1.00 10.83
N VAL A 115 -0.99 -0.24 9.73
CA VAL A 115 -0.08 -0.35 8.58
C VAL A 115 1.37 -0.06 8.99
N GLU A 116 1.60 1.01 9.77
CA GLU A 116 2.92 1.36 10.28
C GLU A 116 3.50 0.26 11.16
N ARG A 117 2.70 -0.28 12.10
CA ARG A 117 3.13 -1.39 12.97
C ARG A 117 3.49 -2.63 12.16
N ARG A 118 2.71 -2.98 11.14
CA ARG A 118 3.03 -4.08 10.21
C ARG A 118 4.34 -3.83 9.46
N ALA A 119 4.62 -2.59 9.07
CA ALA A 119 5.88 -2.24 8.44
C ALA A 119 7.06 -2.46 9.40
N TRP A 120 6.92 -2.07 10.67
CA TRP A 120 7.94 -2.30 11.70
C TRP A 120 8.16 -3.79 11.98
N GLU A 121 7.10 -4.60 12.00
CA GLU A 121 7.21 -6.07 12.10
C GLU A 121 7.97 -6.70 10.93
N LYS A 122 7.94 -6.08 9.75
CA LYS A 122 8.59 -6.59 8.53
C LYS A 122 10.05 -6.20 8.46
N TYR A 123 10.34 -4.95 8.78
CA TYR A 123 11.67 -4.35 8.60
C TYR A 123 12.46 -4.20 9.90
N GLY A 124 11.89 -4.54 11.05
CA GLY A 124 12.54 -4.42 12.35
C GLY A 124 12.57 -2.99 12.86
N GLY A 125 11.39 -2.40 13.04
CA GLY A 125 11.24 -1.05 13.60
C GLY A 125 11.43 0.09 12.59
N LEU A 126 11.53 1.31 13.14
CA LEU A 126 11.61 2.55 12.36
C LEU A 126 12.92 2.66 11.57
N ASN A 127 14.05 2.30 12.19
CA ASN A 127 15.37 2.36 11.55
C ASN A 127 15.46 1.43 10.34
N GLY A 128 15.03 0.17 10.52
CA GLY A 128 15.01 -0.80 9.43
C GLY A 128 14.07 -0.43 8.29
N LEU A 129 12.90 0.15 8.59
CA LEU A 129 11.99 0.69 7.57
C LEU A 129 12.63 1.86 6.81
N GLY A 130 13.28 2.79 7.53
CA GLY A 130 13.99 3.91 6.93
C GLY A 130 15.12 3.47 6.00
N ALA A 131 15.90 2.45 6.39
CA ALA A 131 16.90 1.84 5.52
C ALA A 131 16.28 1.22 4.26
N ALA A 132 15.14 0.52 4.40
CA ALA A 132 14.43 -0.07 3.26
C ALA A 132 13.89 1.00 2.28
N LEU A 133 13.40 2.12 2.81
CA LEU A 133 12.94 3.25 1.99
C LEU A 133 14.11 3.92 1.26
N ARG A 134 15.26 4.11 1.92
CA ARG A 134 16.48 4.61 1.28
C ARG A 134 16.91 3.71 0.12
N ASP A 135 16.95 2.40 0.33
CA ASP A 135 17.30 1.44 -0.72
C ASP A 135 16.32 1.48 -1.90
N HIS A 136 15.02 1.54 -1.61
CA HIS A 136 13.99 1.65 -2.64
C HIS A 136 14.11 2.96 -3.44
N ALA A 137 14.38 4.09 -2.77
CA ALA A 137 14.60 5.37 -3.42
C ALA A 137 15.86 5.36 -4.32
N ASN A 138 16.91 4.65 -3.88
CA ASN A 138 18.14 4.47 -4.65
C ASN A 138 18.00 3.44 -5.80
N GLY A 139 16.81 2.85 -6.00
CA GLY A 139 16.58 1.82 -7.01
C GLY A 139 17.31 0.51 -6.73
N VAL A 140 17.80 0.32 -5.50
CA VAL A 140 18.42 -0.94 -5.07
C VAL A 140 17.31 -1.97 -5.00
N LYS A 141 17.32 -2.90 -5.95
CA LYS A 141 16.38 -4.02 -5.93
C LYS A 141 16.54 -4.74 -4.60
N PRO A 142 15.45 -5.02 -3.86
CA PRO A 142 15.54 -5.72 -2.59
C PRO A 142 16.31 -7.00 -2.83
N ALA A 143 17.39 -7.21 -2.05
CA ALA A 143 18.19 -8.43 -2.16
C ALA A 143 17.21 -9.60 -2.18
N PRO A 144 17.29 -10.49 -3.19
CA PRO A 144 16.33 -11.58 -3.34
C PRO A 144 16.37 -12.35 -2.04
N SER A 145 15.30 -12.20 -1.25
CA SER A 145 15.26 -12.64 0.13
C SER A 145 15.71 -14.09 0.12
N SER A 146 16.90 -14.39 0.64
CA SER A 146 17.63 -15.63 0.38
C SER A 146 16.64 -16.78 0.40
N SER A 147 16.25 -17.21 -0.81
CA SER A 147 15.40 -18.37 -0.95
C SER A 147 16.28 -19.48 -0.43
N SER A 148 15.78 -20.18 0.58
CA SER A 148 16.32 -21.39 1.17
C SER A 148 17.23 -22.13 0.18
N PRO A 149 18.42 -22.61 0.59
CA PRO A 149 19.33 -23.30 -0.31
C PRO A 149 18.52 -24.30 -1.12
N LYS A 150 18.44 -24.08 -2.45
CA LYS A 150 17.81 -25.02 -3.36
C LYS A 150 18.47 -26.36 -3.03
N LYS A 151 17.74 -27.27 -2.37
CA LYS A 151 18.15 -28.67 -2.31
C LYS A 151 18.29 -29.09 -3.76
N THR A 152 19.53 -29.12 -4.22
CA THR A 152 19.96 -29.80 -5.42
C THR A 152 19.52 -31.24 -5.25
N LYS A 153 18.31 -31.56 -5.71
CA LYS A 153 18.00 -32.92 -6.12
C LYS A 153 18.96 -33.18 -7.28
N SER A 154 19.96 -34.00 -7.03
CA SER A 154 20.75 -34.68 -8.03
C SER A 154 19.78 -35.43 -8.94
N SER A 155 19.32 -34.76 -10.01
CA SER A 155 18.70 -35.45 -11.12
C SER A 155 19.84 -36.06 -11.93
N VAL A 156 20.17 -37.30 -11.58
CA VAL A 156 20.90 -38.20 -12.47
C VAL A 156 20.19 -38.20 -13.82
N SER A 157 20.95 -37.82 -14.83
CA SER A 157 20.63 -37.80 -16.23
C SER A 157 20.07 -39.15 -16.68
N LYS A 158 18.87 -39.16 -17.25
CA LYS A 158 18.48 -40.17 -18.23
C LYS A 158 17.98 -39.48 -19.48
N SER A 159 18.88 -39.45 -20.45
CA SER A 159 18.64 -39.24 -21.87
C SER A 159 17.44 -40.06 -22.32
N THR A 160 16.43 -39.39 -22.88
CA THR A 160 15.50 -40.04 -23.82
C THR A 160 15.18 -39.06 -24.94
N THR A 161 15.23 -39.65 -26.11
CA THR A 161 15.43 -39.08 -27.44
C THR A 161 14.12 -38.53 -28.00
N SER A 162 14.24 -37.49 -28.83
CA SER A 162 13.39 -37.16 -29.99
C SER A 162 11.87 -37.03 -29.80
N ALA A 163 11.34 -35.83 -30.02
CA ALA A 163 10.41 -35.61 -31.14
C ALA A 163 10.09 -34.13 -31.30
N LYS A 164 10.26 -33.70 -32.55
CA LYS A 164 10.06 -32.38 -33.12
C LYS A 164 8.55 -32.16 -33.32
N ALA A 165 7.97 -31.13 -32.71
CA ALA A 165 6.67 -30.62 -33.13
C ALA A 165 6.68 -29.09 -33.07
N ASN A 166 6.76 -28.54 -34.27
CA ASN A 166 6.75 -27.13 -34.63
C ASN A 166 5.30 -26.63 -34.47
N ILE A 167 5.03 -25.64 -33.62
CA ILE A 167 3.75 -24.92 -33.62
C ILE A 167 4.04 -23.43 -33.71
N VAL A 168 4.13 -22.97 -34.96
CA VAL A 168 3.95 -21.58 -35.36
C VAL A 168 2.47 -21.25 -35.18
N GLY A 169 2.16 -20.30 -34.31
CA GLY A 169 0.82 -19.78 -34.08
C GLY A 169 0.84 -18.25 -34.03
N THR A 170 0.98 -17.62 -35.18
CA THR A 170 0.74 -16.18 -35.38
C THR A 170 -0.75 -15.94 -35.58
N SER A 171 -1.36 -15.15 -34.70
CA SER A 171 -2.60 -14.43 -35.04
C SER A 171 -2.66 -13.10 -34.30
N ASN A 172 -2.24 -12.05 -35.02
CA ASN A 172 -2.45 -10.65 -34.65
C ASN A 172 -3.95 -10.33 -34.78
N GLY A 173 -4.68 -10.34 -33.67
CA GLY A 173 -6.05 -9.84 -33.59
C GLY A 173 -6.08 -8.31 -33.59
N LYS A 174 -6.05 -7.70 -34.78
CA LYS A 174 -6.31 -6.27 -34.98
C LYS A 174 -7.82 -6.04 -34.95
N VAL A 175 -8.35 -5.68 -33.79
CA VAL A 175 -9.76 -5.30 -33.64
C VAL A 175 -9.96 -3.92 -34.25
N ALA A 176 -10.70 -3.85 -35.34
CA ALA A 176 -11.13 -2.59 -35.95
C ALA A 176 -12.14 -1.91 -35.02
N ILE A 177 -11.85 -0.67 -34.63
CA ILE A 177 -12.76 0.18 -33.86
C ILE A 177 -13.69 0.88 -34.87
N PRO A 178 -15.02 0.70 -34.78
CA PRO A 178 -15.96 1.43 -35.64
C PRO A 178 -15.96 2.92 -35.27
N HIS A 179 -15.67 3.75 -36.27
CA HIS A 179 -15.69 5.20 -36.20
C HIS A 179 -17.16 5.69 -36.15
N ALA A 180 -17.52 6.40 -35.08
CA ALA A 180 -18.86 6.97 -34.92
C ALA A 180 -18.98 8.27 -35.75
N PRO A 181 -20.09 8.48 -36.49
CA PRO A 181 -20.32 9.72 -37.24
C PRO A 181 -20.65 10.90 -36.31
N ALA A 182 -20.13 12.07 -36.65
CA ALA A 182 -20.33 13.32 -35.92
C ALA A 182 -21.79 13.81 -36.01
N PRO A 183 -22.33 14.46 -34.96
CA PRO A 183 -23.68 15.03 -34.99
C PRO A 183 -23.74 16.29 -35.88
N PRO A 184 -24.84 16.52 -36.61
CA PRO A 184 -25.08 17.77 -37.32
C PRO A 184 -25.38 18.92 -36.34
N PHE A 185 -24.88 20.11 -36.68
CA PHE A 185 -25.12 21.38 -36.01
C PHE A 185 -26.59 21.81 -36.07
#